data_AF-A0A915UGA7-F1
#
_entry.id   AF-A0A915UGA7-F1
#
_cell.length_a   1.000
_cell.length_b   1.000
_cell.length_c   1.000
_cell.angle_alpha   90.00
_cell.angle_beta   90.00
_cell.angle_gamma   90.00
#
_symmetry.space_group_name_H-M   'P 1'
#
loop_
_entity.id
_entity.type
_entity.pdbx_description
1 polymer ?
#
loop_
_entity_poly.entity_id
_entity_poly.type
_entity_poly.pdbx_seq_one_letter_code
_entity_poly.pdbx_strand_id
1 'polypeptide(L)'
;MYSSRRGVLSLALAALGILSMPTTSAAQAVHRPIADFIGPNLAAPSVIWTEPGNPNYAVIDYFGRLATNQGLNFGSTYDGQVVERALPDGTALVSVSLRARKVLMYAVDTSQANAVVFGHSAPQVKAGARATLGDAMLTLEFVNTAPGAPLPSLFTIIFGPSVQKVLLVANAKGTFNAAYGVPDGTPGMLHVTQRGIYDAPGFDGNPSQDNVFPAESINLTVLGKK
;
A
#
# COMPACT_ATOMS: atom_id res chain seq x y z
N MET A 1 48.61 -53.28 67.68
CA MET A 1 47.21 -52.82 67.72
C MET A 1 47.03 -51.79 66.61
N TYR A 2 46.24 -52.14 65.59
CA TYR A 2 45.94 -51.35 64.39
C TYR A 2 44.84 -50.31 64.70
N SER A 3 44.97 -49.06 64.24
CA SER A 3 43.88 -48.08 64.18
C SER A 3 44.29 -46.95 63.22
N SER A 4 43.94 -47.04 61.92
CA SER A 4 42.66 -46.64 61.29
C SER A 4 42.64 -45.14 60.91
N ARG A 5 43.05 -44.86 59.66
CA ARG A 5 42.84 -43.58 58.97
C ARG A 5 41.38 -43.50 58.49
N ARG A 6 40.64 -42.50 58.93
CA ARG A 6 39.31 -42.16 58.37
C ARG A 6 39.48 -41.08 57.30
N GLY A 7 39.41 -41.49 56.04
CA GLY A 7 39.22 -40.58 54.91
C GLY A 7 37.75 -40.17 54.84
N VAL A 8 37.48 -38.87 54.81
CA VAL A 8 36.15 -38.32 54.56
C VAL A 8 36.07 -38.03 53.06
N LEU A 9 35.29 -38.82 52.32
CA LEU A 9 34.87 -38.51 50.95
C LEU A 9 33.66 -37.57 51.02
N SER A 10 33.82 -36.33 50.58
CA SER A 10 32.70 -35.41 50.36
C SER A 10 32.08 -35.66 48.99
N LEU A 11 30.83 -36.13 48.98
CA LEU A 11 29.99 -36.25 47.78
C LEU A 11 29.56 -34.84 47.33
N ALA A 12 30.02 -34.39 46.16
CA ALA A 12 29.49 -33.19 45.51
C ALA A 12 28.24 -33.56 44.71
N LEU A 13 27.06 -33.19 45.22
CA LEU A 13 25.79 -33.30 44.49
C LEU A 13 25.75 -32.17 43.44
N ALA A 14 26.01 -32.49 42.18
CA ALA A 14 25.79 -31.57 41.07
C ALA A 14 24.29 -31.53 40.75
N ALA A 15 23.59 -30.50 41.23
CA ALA A 15 22.21 -30.22 40.84
C ALA A 15 22.20 -29.78 39.37
N LEU A 16 21.78 -30.67 38.48
CA LEU A 16 21.55 -30.38 37.07
C LEU A 16 20.29 -29.50 36.95
N GLY A 17 20.48 -28.18 37.01
CA GLY A 17 19.42 -27.22 36.72
C GLY A 17 19.02 -27.31 35.25
N ILE A 18 17.90 -27.96 34.96
CA ILE A 18 17.29 -27.94 33.63
C ILE A 18 16.85 -26.48 33.39
N LEU A 19 17.66 -25.74 32.64
CA LEU A 19 17.27 -24.44 32.10
C LEU A 19 16.14 -24.70 31.10
N SER A 20 14.90 -24.49 31.55
CA SER A 20 13.73 -24.39 30.68
C SER A 20 13.98 -23.22 29.73
N MET A 21 14.52 -23.48 28.54
CA MET A 21 14.58 -22.45 27.52
C MET A 21 13.15 -22.08 27.16
N PRO A 22 12.75 -20.80 27.28
CA PRO A 22 11.43 -20.38 26.86
C PRO A 22 11.33 -20.67 25.36
N THR A 23 10.49 -21.64 24.99
CA THR A 23 10.09 -21.82 23.61
C THR A 23 9.25 -20.61 23.24
N THR A 24 9.87 -19.62 22.60
CA THR A 24 9.14 -18.53 21.94
C THR A 24 8.33 -19.16 20.81
N SER A 25 7.07 -19.51 21.09
CA SER A 25 6.11 -19.85 20.05
C SER A 25 6.03 -18.66 19.11
N ALA A 26 6.36 -18.86 17.83
CA ALA A 26 6.16 -17.82 16.84
C ALA A 26 4.68 -17.44 16.86
N ALA A 27 4.39 -16.15 17.09
CA ALA A 27 3.01 -15.69 17.13
C ALA A 27 2.30 -16.10 15.83
N GLN A 28 1.18 -16.80 15.99
CA GLN A 28 0.39 -17.29 14.88
C GLN A 28 -0.17 -16.11 14.09
N ALA A 29 -0.06 -16.17 12.76
CA ALA A 29 -0.69 -15.20 11.89
C ALA A 29 -2.22 -15.37 11.93
N VAL A 30 -2.94 -14.26 12.02
CA VAL A 30 -4.40 -14.21 12.09
C VAL A 30 -4.94 -13.49 10.84
N HIS A 31 -5.96 -14.08 10.21
CA HIS A 31 -6.68 -13.42 9.13
C HIS A 31 -7.70 -12.43 9.71
N ARG A 32 -7.69 -11.20 9.21
CA ARG A 32 -8.68 -10.17 9.53
C ARG A 32 -9.69 -9.98 8.40
N PRO A 33 -10.92 -9.54 8.69
CA PRO A 33 -11.85 -9.12 7.66
C PRO A 33 -11.24 -8.01 6.79
N ILE A 34 -11.35 -8.13 5.45
CA ILE A 34 -10.88 -7.07 4.53
C ILE A 34 -11.59 -5.73 4.77
N ALA A 35 -12.80 -5.77 5.32
CA ALA A 35 -13.57 -4.59 5.73
C ALA A 35 -12.82 -3.73 6.77
N ASP A 36 -11.98 -4.32 7.61
CA ASP A 36 -11.15 -3.59 8.58
C ASP A 36 -10.18 -2.63 7.89
N PHE A 37 -9.72 -2.99 6.69
CA PHE A 37 -8.85 -2.14 5.88
C PHE A 37 -9.66 -1.18 4.99
N ILE A 38 -10.78 -1.61 4.44
CA ILE A 38 -11.59 -0.77 3.55
C ILE A 38 -12.24 0.39 4.32
N GLY A 39 -12.82 0.13 5.50
CA GLY A 39 -13.61 1.11 6.26
C GLY A 39 -12.89 2.45 6.51
N PRO A 40 -11.69 2.45 7.11
CA PRO A 40 -10.91 3.67 7.38
C PRO A 40 -10.60 4.48 6.12
N ASN A 41 -10.56 3.85 4.95
CA ASN A 41 -10.22 4.49 3.69
C ASN A 41 -11.39 5.20 3.01
N LEU A 42 -12.65 4.90 3.37
CA LEU A 42 -13.82 5.51 2.75
C LEU A 42 -13.92 7.03 3.02
N ALA A 43 -13.39 7.48 4.17
CA ALA A 43 -13.37 8.89 4.55
C ALA A 43 -12.01 9.58 4.34
N ALA A 44 -10.94 8.79 4.15
CA ALA A 44 -9.56 9.30 4.10
C ALA A 44 -9.24 10.04 2.79
N PRO A 45 -8.30 11.01 2.80
CA PRO A 45 -7.76 11.60 1.58
C PRO A 45 -7.30 10.54 0.57
N SER A 46 -7.51 10.80 -0.71
CA SER A 46 -6.99 9.94 -1.77
C SER A 46 -5.47 10.09 -1.84
N VAL A 47 -4.79 8.97 -2.07
CA VAL A 47 -3.36 8.98 -2.36
C VAL A 47 -3.18 9.28 -3.84
N ILE A 48 -2.15 10.06 -4.15
CA ILE A 48 -1.73 10.38 -5.52
C ILE A 48 -0.35 9.77 -5.73
N TRP A 49 -0.14 9.20 -6.90
CA TRP A 49 1.12 8.59 -7.29
C TRP A 49 1.86 9.51 -8.26
N THR A 50 3.10 9.86 -7.95
CA THR A 50 3.94 10.76 -8.74
C THR A 50 5.19 10.04 -9.23
N GLU A 51 5.63 10.26 -10.45
CA GLU A 51 6.90 9.67 -10.91
C GLU A 51 8.04 10.70 -10.80
N PRO A 52 9.11 10.45 -10.03
CA PRO A 52 10.25 11.37 -9.93
C PRO A 52 10.82 11.73 -11.30
N GLY A 53 10.99 13.03 -11.57
CA GLY A 53 11.50 13.53 -12.85
C GLY A 53 10.50 13.54 -14.01
N ASN A 54 9.27 13.07 -13.79
CA ASN A 54 8.17 13.14 -14.75
C ASN A 54 7.09 14.09 -14.19
N PRO A 55 6.62 15.10 -14.96
CA PRO A 55 5.59 16.02 -14.46
C PRO A 55 4.22 15.35 -14.29
N ASN A 56 4.06 14.09 -14.70
CA ASN A 56 2.81 13.37 -14.59
C ASN A 56 2.60 12.77 -13.19
N TYR A 57 1.36 12.87 -12.71
CA TYR A 57 0.87 12.06 -11.61
C TYR A 57 -0.41 11.31 -12.00
N ALA A 58 -0.61 10.16 -11.35
CA ALA A 58 -1.78 9.33 -11.53
C ALA A 58 -2.68 9.39 -10.29
N VAL A 59 -3.96 9.56 -10.53
CA VAL A 59 -5.01 9.44 -9.51
C VAL A 59 -5.71 8.12 -9.71
N ILE A 60 -5.77 7.33 -8.64
CA ILE A 60 -6.48 6.05 -8.60
C ILE A 60 -7.50 6.13 -7.47
N ASP A 61 -8.79 6.15 -7.79
CA ASP A 61 -9.87 6.21 -6.80
C ASP A 61 -10.12 4.84 -6.17
N TYR A 62 -9.12 4.35 -5.44
CA TYR A 62 -9.02 2.98 -4.92
C TYR A 62 -10.23 2.51 -4.14
N PHE A 63 -10.89 3.42 -3.45
CA PHE A 63 -12.02 3.12 -2.55
C PHE A 63 -13.32 3.81 -3.02
N GLY A 64 -13.32 4.40 -4.22
CA GLY A 64 -14.50 5.04 -4.81
C GLY A 64 -14.91 6.35 -4.14
N ARG A 65 -14.04 6.94 -3.33
CA ARG A 65 -14.33 8.16 -2.57
C ARG A 65 -14.49 9.37 -3.48
N LEU A 66 -13.60 9.55 -4.46
CA LEU A 66 -13.68 10.69 -5.38
C LEU A 66 -14.97 10.64 -6.20
N ALA A 67 -15.34 9.45 -6.68
CA ALA A 67 -16.61 9.21 -7.34
C ALA A 67 -17.80 9.52 -6.42
N THR A 68 -17.79 8.96 -5.19
CA THR A 68 -18.89 9.09 -4.23
C THR A 68 -19.10 10.55 -3.80
N ASN A 69 -18.02 11.31 -3.58
CA ASN A 69 -18.09 12.74 -3.26
C ASN A 69 -18.76 13.57 -4.37
N GLN A 70 -18.77 13.05 -5.60
CA GLN A 70 -19.44 13.66 -6.75
C GLN A 70 -20.86 13.11 -6.98
N GLY A 71 -21.33 12.17 -6.16
CA GLY A 71 -22.60 11.47 -6.35
C GLY A 71 -22.54 10.42 -7.47
N LEU A 72 -21.35 9.95 -7.83
CA LEU A 72 -21.13 8.95 -8.87
C LEU A 72 -20.93 7.56 -8.25
N ASN A 73 -21.42 6.53 -8.95
CA ASN A 73 -21.17 5.14 -8.60
C ASN A 73 -20.80 4.36 -9.87
N PHE A 74 -19.57 3.85 -9.92
CA PHE A 74 -19.05 3.08 -11.06
C PHE A 74 -19.15 1.56 -10.85
N GLY A 75 -19.76 1.12 -9.74
CA GLY A 75 -19.82 -0.29 -9.38
C GLY A 75 -18.44 -0.86 -9.06
N SER A 76 -17.58 -0.05 -8.42
CA SER A 76 -16.26 -0.48 -7.95
C SER A 76 -16.40 -1.66 -7.00
N THR A 77 -15.52 -2.65 -7.13
CA THR A 77 -15.52 -3.84 -6.26
C THR A 77 -14.13 -4.06 -5.69
N TYR A 78 -14.10 -4.64 -4.48
CA TYR A 78 -12.89 -4.84 -3.70
C TYR A 78 -12.86 -6.27 -3.16
N ASP A 79 -11.74 -6.94 -3.34
CA ASP A 79 -11.46 -8.26 -2.76
C ASP A 79 -10.00 -8.32 -2.29
N GLY A 80 -9.72 -9.19 -1.33
CA GLY A 80 -8.39 -9.25 -0.77
C GLY A 80 -8.31 -9.99 0.54
N GLN A 81 -7.15 -9.86 1.17
CA GLN A 81 -6.86 -10.43 2.47
C GLN A 81 -6.06 -9.44 3.32
N VAL A 82 -6.30 -9.52 4.63
CA VAL A 82 -5.49 -8.87 5.65
C VAL A 82 -4.97 -9.98 6.56
N VAL A 83 -3.65 -10.05 6.72
CA VAL A 83 -2.98 -10.97 7.61
C VAL A 83 -2.24 -10.14 8.66
N GLU A 84 -2.49 -10.45 9.93
CA GLU A 84 -1.87 -9.78 11.07
C GLU A 84 -1.01 -10.77 11.85
N ARG A 85 0.19 -10.36 12.25
CA ARG A 85 1.10 -11.16 13.05
C ARG A 85 1.64 -10.32 14.20
N ALA A 86 1.40 -10.77 15.43
CA ALA A 86 1.95 -10.10 16.60
C ALA A 86 3.48 -10.13 16.59
N LEU A 87 4.09 -9.03 17.03
CA LEU A 87 5.54 -8.86 17.16
C LEU A 87 5.94 -8.92 18.64
N PRO A 88 7.21 -9.27 18.96
CA PRO A 88 7.67 -9.40 20.35
C PRO A 88 7.58 -8.13 21.20
N ASP A 89 7.55 -6.96 20.56
CA ASP A 89 7.45 -5.65 21.21
C ASP A 89 6.00 -5.23 21.53
N GLY A 90 5.02 -6.11 21.26
CA GLY A 90 3.60 -5.85 21.48
C GLY A 90 2.90 -5.15 20.31
N THR A 91 3.61 -4.83 19.22
CA THR A 91 3.04 -4.32 17.98
C THR A 91 2.56 -5.46 17.07
N ALA A 92 2.04 -5.15 15.88
CA ALA A 92 1.66 -6.17 14.90
C ALA A 92 2.11 -5.82 13.48
N LEU A 93 2.74 -6.77 12.79
CA LEU A 93 2.96 -6.67 11.35
C LEU A 93 1.66 -7.00 10.63
N VAL A 94 1.18 -6.09 9.79
CA VAL A 94 -0.02 -6.25 8.98
C VAL A 94 0.37 -6.30 7.51
N SER A 95 0.04 -7.40 6.84
CA SER A 95 0.18 -7.58 5.40
C SER A 95 -1.20 -7.52 4.75
N VAL A 96 -1.40 -6.59 3.82
CA VAL A 96 -2.64 -6.41 3.07
C VAL A 96 -2.38 -6.72 1.60
N SER A 97 -3.27 -7.50 0.98
CA SER A 97 -3.34 -7.65 -0.47
C SER A 97 -4.76 -7.32 -0.91
N LEU A 98 -4.91 -6.24 -1.66
CA LEU A 98 -6.19 -5.70 -2.12
C LEU A 98 -6.19 -5.65 -3.66
N ARG A 99 -7.26 -6.16 -4.25
CA ARG A 99 -7.61 -5.96 -5.65
C ARG A 99 -8.84 -5.08 -5.73
N ALA A 100 -8.74 -4.01 -6.50
CA ALA A 100 -9.84 -3.12 -6.80
C ALA A 100 -10.15 -3.17 -8.30
N ARG A 101 -11.43 -3.26 -8.66
CA ARG A 101 -11.89 -3.31 -10.05
C ARG A 101 -12.87 -2.20 -10.34
N LYS A 102 -12.88 -1.73 -11.59
CA LYS A 102 -13.71 -0.60 -12.06
C LYS A 102 -13.48 0.69 -11.27
N VAL A 103 -12.25 0.93 -10.82
CA VAL A 103 -11.92 2.18 -10.11
C VAL A 103 -11.66 3.30 -11.11
N LEU A 104 -12.08 4.52 -10.77
CA LEU A 104 -11.80 5.70 -11.58
C LEU A 104 -10.30 5.98 -11.59
N MET A 105 -9.73 6.18 -12.78
CA MET A 105 -8.34 6.56 -12.97
C MET A 105 -8.20 7.70 -13.96
N TYR A 106 -7.28 8.61 -13.69
CA TYR A 106 -6.86 9.66 -14.62
C TYR A 106 -5.43 10.09 -14.33
N ALA A 107 -4.78 10.71 -15.32
CA ALA A 107 -3.44 11.27 -15.17
C ALA A 107 -3.46 12.78 -15.41
N VAL A 108 -2.58 13.49 -14.71
CA VAL A 108 -2.45 14.95 -14.73
C VAL A 108 -1.00 15.32 -14.97
N ASP A 109 -0.79 16.33 -15.80
CA ASP A 109 0.52 16.94 -16.06
C ASP A 109 0.65 18.24 -15.24
N THR A 110 1.56 18.23 -14.26
CA THR A 110 1.84 19.37 -13.38
C THR A 110 2.55 20.51 -14.08
N SER A 111 3.26 20.25 -15.19
CA SER A 111 3.92 21.28 -15.99
C SER A 111 2.92 22.13 -16.78
N GLN A 112 1.68 21.65 -16.92
CA GLN A 112 0.61 22.30 -17.66
C GLN A 112 -0.54 22.75 -16.74
N ALA A 113 -0.22 23.46 -15.66
CA ALA A 113 -1.22 23.98 -14.70
C ALA A 113 -2.19 22.89 -14.18
N ASN A 114 -1.68 21.67 -13.97
CA ASN A 114 -2.44 20.49 -13.57
C ASN A 114 -3.52 20.07 -14.59
N ALA A 115 -3.20 20.14 -15.89
CA ALA A 115 -4.11 19.66 -16.94
C ALA A 115 -4.27 18.14 -16.87
N VAL A 116 -5.51 17.65 -16.93
CA VAL A 116 -5.79 16.22 -17.08
C VAL A 116 -5.37 15.79 -18.49
N VAL A 117 -4.35 14.95 -18.59
CA VAL A 117 -3.79 14.50 -19.88
C VAL A 117 -4.36 13.15 -20.34
N PHE A 118 -4.84 12.32 -19.41
CA PHE A 118 -5.46 11.04 -19.72
C PHE A 118 -6.68 10.79 -18.83
N GLY A 119 -7.77 10.33 -19.44
CA GLY A 119 -9.05 10.11 -18.78
C GLY A 119 -9.73 11.41 -18.36
N HIS A 120 -10.59 11.32 -17.35
CA HIS A 120 -11.35 12.45 -16.81
C HIS A 120 -11.45 12.35 -15.30
N SER A 121 -11.32 13.48 -14.63
CA SER A 121 -11.53 13.62 -13.18
C SER A 121 -12.99 13.37 -12.80
N ALA A 122 -13.25 13.08 -11.52
CA ALA A 122 -14.62 12.85 -11.03
C ALA A 122 -15.58 14.03 -11.33
N PRO A 123 -15.20 15.31 -11.15
CA PRO A 123 -16.05 16.44 -11.55
C PRO A 123 -16.35 16.49 -13.05
N GLN A 124 -15.38 16.19 -13.92
CA GLN A 124 -15.59 16.15 -15.37
C GLN A 124 -16.55 15.01 -15.76
N VAL A 125 -16.43 13.85 -15.12
CA VAL A 125 -17.36 12.73 -15.34
C VAL A 125 -18.77 13.10 -14.88
N LYS A 126 -18.91 13.78 -13.73
CA LYS A 126 -20.19 14.32 -13.27
C LYS A 126 -20.82 15.28 -14.28
N ALA A 127 -19.99 16.05 -14.99
CA ALA A 127 -20.41 16.97 -16.04
C ALA A 127 -20.70 16.27 -17.41
N GLY A 128 -20.59 14.93 -17.49
CA GLY A 128 -20.95 14.14 -18.68
C GLY A 128 -19.77 13.55 -19.44
N ALA A 129 -18.52 13.76 -19.02
CA ALA A 129 -17.37 13.13 -19.64
C ALA A 129 -17.34 11.62 -19.38
N ARG A 130 -16.70 10.85 -20.27
CA ARG A 130 -16.58 9.39 -20.10
C ARG A 130 -15.57 9.05 -19.00
N ALA A 131 -16.01 8.29 -18.00
CA ALA A 131 -15.13 7.74 -16.98
C ALA A 131 -14.07 6.82 -17.60
N THR A 132 -12.84 6.91 -17.10
CA THR A 132 -11.78 5.93 -17.37
C THR A 132 -11.71 5.00 -16.17
N LEU A 133 -12.12 3.76 -16.37
CA LEU A 133 -12.20 2.75 -15.31
C LEU A 133 -11.10 1.71 -15.53
N GLY A 134 -10.44 1.35 -14.45
CA GLY A 134 -9.33 0.40 -14.46
C GLY A 134 -9.38 -0.60 -13.31
N ASP A 135 -8.35 -1.43 -13.26
CA ASP A 135 -8.10 -2.40 -12.21
C ASP A 135 -6.78 -2.07 -11.52
N ALA A 136 -6.75 -2.23 -10.19
CA ALA A 136 -5.59 -1.92 -9.38
C ALA A 136 -5.34 -3.03 -8.34
N MET A 137 -4.07 -3.34 -8.11
CA MET A 137 -3.60 -4.27 -7.10
C MET A 137 -2.67 -3.53 -6.15
N LEU A 138 -3.01 -3.53 -4.87
CA LEU A 138 -2.20 -2.98 -3.80
C LEU A 138 -1.74 -4.11 -2.89
N THR A 139 -0.45 -4.23 -2.67
CA THR A 139 0.10 -4.99 -1.56
C THR A 139 0.84 -4.04 -0.63
N LEU A 140 0.61 -4.20 0.66
CA LEU A 140 1.10 -3.29 1.68
C LEU A 140 1.55 -4.10 2.88
N GLU A 141 2.69 -3.76 3.46
CA GLU A 141 3.10 -4.24 4.77
C GLU A 141 3.44 -3.05 5.66
N PHE A 142 2.90 -3.06 6.88
CA PHE A 142 3.14 -1.99 7.86
C PHE A 142 3.03 -2.52 9.29
N VAL A 143 3.60 -1.78 10.24
CA VAL A 143 3.47 -2.07 11.68
C VAL A 143 2.30 -1.30 12.26
N ASN A 144 1.32 -2.02 12.81
CA ASN A 144 0.22 -1.48 13.57
C ASN A 144 0.54 -1.43 15.07
N THR A 145 -0.17 -0.59 15.82
CA THR A 145 0.16 -0.26 17.21
C THR A 145 0.06 -1.43 18.18
N ALA A 146 -0.86 -2.38 17.96
CA ALA A 146 -0.99 -3.62 18.70
C ALA A 146 -1.79 -4.66 17.88
N PRO A 147 -1.67 -5.97 18.19
CA PRO A 147 -2.56 -6.99 17.62
C PRO A 147 -4.04 -6.65 17.88
N GLY A 148 -4.88 -6.77 16.85
CA GLY A 148 -6.31 -6.47 16.90
C GLY A 148 -6.66 -4.97 16.94
N ALA A 149 -5.68 -4.06 17.01
CA ALA A 149 -5.95 -2.63 16.98
C ALA A 149 -6.62 -2.21 15.65
N PRO A 150 -7.44 -1.14 15.64
CA PRO A 150 -8.01 -0.60 14.40
C PRO A 150 -6.93 -0.34 13.35
N LEU A 151 -7.20 -0.67 12.09
CA LEU A 151 -6.26 -0.41 11.01
C LEU A 151 -6.31 1.08 10.62
N PRO A 152 -5.16 1.74 10.42
CA PRO A 152 -5.11 3.10 9.88
C PRO A 152 -5.54 3.16 8.41
N SER A 153 -5.85 4.36 7.91
CA SER A 153 -6.12 4.57 6.48
C SER A 153 -4.85 4.42 5.64
N LEU A 154 -4.98 4.14 4.34
CA LEU A 154 -3.85 4.08 3.40
C LEU A 154 -3.05 5.38 3.40
N PHE A 155 -3.72 6.53 3.46
CA PHE A 155 -3.08 7.83 3.59
C PHE A 155 -2.20 7.90 4.85
N THR A 156 -2.76 7.53 6.01
CA THR A 156 -2.03 7.50 7.28
C THR A 156 -0.86 6.51 7.25
N ILE A 157 -1.01 5.37 6.58
CA ILE A 157 0.06 4.37 6.48
C ILE A 157 1.19 4.91 5.59
N ILE A 158 0.84 5.39 4.40
CA ILE A 158 1.82 5.84 3.40
C ILE A 158 2.62 7.05 3.88
N PHE A 159 1.98 7.99 4.57
CA PHE A 159 2.65 9.18 5.09
C PHE A 159 3.07 9.03 6.57
N GLY A 160 2.92 7.83 7.13
CA GLY A 160 3.30 7.51 8.50
C GLY A 160 4.64 6.77 8.58
N PRO A 161 5.22 6.65 9.78
CA PRO A 161 6.51 5.99 9.99
C PRO A 161 6.43 4.46 9.91
N SER A 162 5.24 3.89 9.72
CA SER A 162 4.96 2.47 9.96
C SER A 162 5.06 1.60 8.71
N VAL A 163 5.20 2.18 7.51
CA VAL A 163 5.13 1.43 6.27
C VAL A 163 6.46 0.73 5.97
N GLN A 164 6.40 -0.58 5.71
CA GLN A 164 7.58 -1.42 5.43
C GLN A 164 7.67 -1.81 3.96
N LYS A 165 6.53 -1.98 3.29
CA LYS A 165 6.47 -2.36 1.88
C LYS A 165 5.23 -1.82 1.21
N VAL A 166 5.38 -1.30 0.00
CA VAL A 166 4.27 -0.96 -0.90
C VAL A 166 4.53 -1.59 -2.26
N LEU A 167 3.51 -2.23 -2.82
CA LEU A 167 3.44 -2.63 -4.22
C LEU A 167 2.12 -2.11 -4.77
N LEU A 168 2.19 -1.29 -5.80
CA LEU A 168 1.04 -0.91 -6.60
C LEU A 168 1.25 -1.37 -8.04
N VAL A 169 0.22 -1.98 -8.61
CA VAL A 169 0.08 -2.12 -10.06
C VAL A 169 -1.33 -1.69 -10.45
N ALA A 170 -1.46 -0.71 -11.34
CA ALA A 170 -2.74 -0.24 -11.83
C ALA A 170 -2.76 -0.10 -13.35
N ASN A 171 -3.89 -0.43 -13.96
CA ASN A 171 -4.08 -0.42 -15.40
C ASN A 171 -5.45 0.17 -15.74
N ALA A 172 -5.50 1.08 -16.71
CA ALA A 172 -6.75 1.56 -17.28
C ALA A 172 -6.63 1.77 -18.78
N LYS A 173 -7.73 1.53 -19.51
CA LYS A 173 -7.90 1.93 -20.91
C LYS A 173 -8.86 3.10 -20.98
N GLY A 174 -8.46 4.13 -21.70
CA GLY A 174 -9.15 5.40 -21.71
C GLY A 174 -8.83 6.19 -22.96
N THR A 175 -8.95 7.51 -22.85
CA THR A 175 -8.64 8.44 -23.92
C THR A 175 -7.71 9.53 -23.40
N PHE A 176 -6.82 10.01 -24.26
CA PHE A 176 -6.02 11.20 -24.02
C PHE A 176 -6.85 12.46 -24.28
N ASN A 177 -6.44 13.52 -23.60
CA ASN A 177 -6.90 14.88 -23.86
C ASN A 177 -5.82 15.65 -24.63
N ALA A 178 -6.19 16.78 -25.24
CA ALA A 178 -5.34 17.62 -26.07
C ALA A 178 -4.11 18.14 -25.34
N ALA A 179 -4.20 18.29 -24.01
CA ALA A 179 -3.08 18.64 -23.14
C ALA A 179 -1.92 17.63 -23.20
N TYR A 180 -2.17 16.37 -23.59
CA TYR A 180 -1.12 15.38 -23.81
C TYR A 180 -0.33 15.62 -25.13
N GLY A 181 -0.80 16.51 -26.00
CA GLY A 181 -0.20 16.77 -27.32
C GLY A 181 -0.71 15.84 -28.44
N VAL A 182 -1.86 15.18 -28.23
CA VAL A 182 -2.56 14.37 -29.24
C VAL A 182 -4.01 14.84 -29.37
N PRO A 183 -4.75 14.54 -30.47
CA PRO A 183 -6.15 14.91 -30.57
C PRO A 183 -6.99 14.41 -29.38
N ASP A 184 -7.95 15.21 -28.92
CA ASP A 184 -8.91 14.80 -27.87
C ASP A 184 -9.60 13.48 -28.25
N GLY A 185 -9.75 12.60 -27.27
CA GLY A 185 -10.39 11.30 -27.49
C GLY A 185 -9.46 10.22 -28.06
N THR A 186 -8.19 10.53 -28.32
CA THR A 186 -7.20 9.54 -28.80
C THR A 186 -7.13 8.35 -27.83
N PRO A 187 -7.38 7.10 -28.29
CA PRO A 187 -7.34 5.93 -27.42
C PRO A 187 -5.97 5.72 -26.77
N GLY A 188 -5.97 5.36 -25.49
CA GLY A 188 -4.75 5.21 -24.71
C GLY A 188 -4.84 4.18 -23.59
N MET A 189 -3.69 3.92 -22.99
CA MET A 189 -3.54 3.09 -21.80
C MET A 189 -2.70 3.82 -20.75
N LEU A 190 -3.17 3.79 -19.51
CA LEU A 190 -2.43 4.17 -18.30
C LEU A 190 -1.97 2.90 -17.60
N HIS A 191 -0.69 2.84 -17.28
CA HIS A 191 -0.09 1.80 -16.46
C HIS A 191 0.76 2.43 -15.37
N VAL A 192 0.43 2.16 -14.10
CA VAL A 192 1.17 2.66 -12.93
C VAL A 192 1.80 1.47 -12.22
N THR A 193 3.08 1.56 -11.91
CA THR A 193 3.77 0.59 -11.06
C THR A 193 4.55 1.31 -9.97
N GLN A 194 4.43 0.83 -8.74
CA GLN A 194 5.32 1.14 -7.62
C GLN A 194 5.77 -0.17 -6.99
N ARG A 195 7.09 -0.42 -6.90
CA ARG A 195 7.64 -1.57 -6.19
C ARG A 195 8.59 -1.06 -5.11
N GLY A 196 8.20 -1.24 -3.85
CA GLY A 196 9.01 -0.84 -2.69
C GLY A 196 8.75 0.59 -2.19
N ILE A 197 9.48 0.94 -1.13
CA ILE A 197 9.49 2.30 -0.54
C ILE A 197 10.83 3.01 -0.81
N TYR A 198 11.89 2.30 -1.23
CA TYR A 198 13.27 2.80 -1.03
C TYR A 198 14.20 2.75 -2.26
N ASP A 199 13.78 2.28 -3.44
CA ASP A 199 14.69 2.16 -4.60
C ASP A 199 14.46 3.22 -5.71
N ALA A 200 13.54 4.16 -5.50
CA ALA A 200 13.34 5.27 -6.43
C ALA A 200 14.47 6.31 -6.27
N PRO A 201 15.23 6.65 -7.33
CA PRO A 201 16.28 7.66 -7.26
C PRO A 201 15.71 9.00 -6.76
N GLY A 202 16.31 9.57 -5.71
CA GLY A 202 15.94 10.88 -5.17
C GLY A 202 14.97 10.84 -3.98
N PHE A 203 14.54 9.67 -3.50
CA PHE A 203 13.79 9.54 -2.25
C PHE A 203 14.69 9.05 -1.12
N ASP A 204 14.75 9.80 -0.01
CA ASP A 204 15.48 9.46 1.21
C ASP A 204 14.75 8.44 2.10
N GLY A 205 13.69 7.82 1.56
CA GLY A 205 12.83 6.90 2.29
C GLY A 205 11.82 7.58 3.21
N ASN A 206 11.70 8.92 3.17
CA ASN A 206 10.73 9.65 3.96
C ASN A 206 9.59 10.24 3.11
N PRO A 207 8.49 9.49 2.90
CA PRO A 207 7.33 10.00 2.15
C PRO A 207 6.66 11.22 2.79
N SER A 208 6.99 11.58 4.05
CA SER A 208 6.36 12.70 4.75
C SER A 208 6.80 14.08 4.25
N GLN A 209 7.90 14.21 3.51
CA GLN A 209 8.44 15.54 3.13
C GLN A 209 7.77 16.13 1.88
N ASP A 210 7.29 15.29 0.95
CA ASP A 210 6.80 15.76 -0.36
C ASP A 210 5.27 15.67 -0.54
N ASN A 211 4.52 15.17 0.44
CA ASN A 211 3.05 14.95 0.37
C ASN A 211 2.58 14.13 -0.87
N VAL A 212 3.50 13.45 -1.53
CA VAL A 212 3.26 12.61 -2.70
C VAL A 212 3.97 11.27 -2.52
N PHE A 213 3.36 10.20 -3.00
CA PHE A 213 4.00 8.90 -2.96
C PHE A 213 4.62 8.58 -4.32
N PRO A 214 5.93 8.30 -4.39
CA PRO A 214 6.56 8.01 -5.65
C PRO A 214 5.93 6.74 -6.26
N ALA A 215 5.71 6.77 -7.56
CA ALA A 215 5.61 5.62 -8.41
C ALA A 215 6.94 5.46 -9.14
N GLU A 216 7.44 4.23 -9.25
CA GLU A 216 8.58 3.90 -10.10
C GLU A 216 8.30 4.23 -11.56
N SER A 217 7.04 4.13 -12.00
CA SER A 217 6.63 4.50 -13.35
C SER A 217 5.15 4.82 -13.48
N ILE A 218 4.86 5.87 -14.26
CA ILE A 218 3.53 6.22 -14.74
C ILE A 218 3.60 6.27 -16.27
N ASN A 219 3.25 5.15 -16.90
CA ASN A 219 3.33 4.99 -18.33
C ASN A 219 2.00 5.34 -19.01
N LEU A 220 2.08 6.27 -19.95
CA LEU A 220 0.98 6.71 -20.80
C LEU A 220 1.27 6.31 -22.25
N THR A 221 0.49 5.38 -22.80
CA THR A 221 0.71 4.83 -24.14
C THR A 221 -0.46 5.12 -25.06
N VAL A 222 -0.21 5.81 -26.18
CA VAL A 222 -1.17 5.96 -27.28
C VAL A 222 -1.38 4.61 -27.97
N LEU A 223 -2.64 4.20 -28.13
CA LEU A 223 -2.99 2.96 -28.81
C LEU A 223 -3.30 3.23 -30.29
N GLY A 224 -2.88 2.33 -31.18
CA GLY A 224 -3.25 2.37 -32.60
C GLY A 224 -2.34 3.20 -33.51
N LYS A 225 -1.26 3.80 -33.00
CA LYS A 225 -0.15 4.26 -33.85
C LYS A 225 0.79 3.08 -34.13
N LYS A 226 0.80 2.60 -35.38
CA LYS A 226 1.90 1.81 -35.96
C LYS A 226 2.76 2.75 -36.78
#